data_AF-A0A2M7G1F7-F1
#
_entry.id   AF-A0A2M7G1F7-F1
#
_cell.length_a   1.000
_cell.length_b   1.000
_cell.length_c   1.000
_cell.angle_alpha   90.00
_cell.angle_beta   90.00
_cell.angle_gamma   90.00
#
_symmetry.space_group_name_H-M   'P 1'
#
loop_
_entity.id
_entity.type
_entity.pdbx_description
1 polymer ?
#
loop_
_entity_poly.entity_id
_entity_poly.type
_entity_poly.pdbx_seq_one_letter_code
_entity_poly.pdbx_strand_id
1 'polypeptide(L)'
;MNSVISEDVSNLAYLGWVLQESGFETAFIEADAHPEQPYEQLLVHSRQDKQGQPVTVRLLFAEDVLRAIYRQAGQDIPESHSAMLQFTIWLPELRQFPAERMAELDQLLNALNQQTSYGVFAFNSLDGIHFRHTLAVPQEDPDARLVAEVISGLAFQSLRFQPHLQALAKGQAPLATILKKVQSQAGDSHAHH
;
A
#
# COMPACT_ATOMS: atom_id res chain seq x y z
N MET A 1 19.42 9.39 23.69
CA MET A 1 19.31 10.79 23.24
C MET A 1 17.94 10.89 22.61
N ASN A 2 16.97 11.44 23.33
CA ASN A 2 15.62 11.62 22.83
C ASN A 2 15.65 12.83 21.90
N SER A 3 15.53 12.61 20.59
CA SER A 3 15.25 13.72 19.68
C SER A 3 13.83 14.17 19.98
N VAL A 4 13.71 15.34 20.58
CA VAL A 4 12.45 16.08 20.65
C VAL A 4 12.07 16.37 19.20
N ILE A 5 11.07 15.65 18.69
CA ILE A 5 10.41 16.02 17.45
C ILE A 5 9.84 17.41 17.72
N SER A 6 10.35 18.40 16.99
CA SER A 6 9.84 19.77 16.99
C SER A 6 8.32 19.72 16.80
N GLU A 7 7.55 20.47 17.61
CA GLU A 7 6.08 20.52 17.57
C GLU A 7 5.51 20.84 16.17
N ASP A 8 6.36 21.35 15.26
CA ASP A 8 6.01 21.69 13.88
C ASP A 8 6.19 20.56 12.84
N VAL A 9 6.70 19.37 13.21
CA VAL A 9 6.94 18.27 12.25
C VAL A 9 5.94 17.15 12.49
N SER A 10 5.10 16.88 11.48
CA SER A 10 4.16 15.76 11.56
C SER A 10 4.89 14.41 11.61
N ASN A 11 4.24 13.39 12.20
CA ASN A 11 4.79 12.03 12.25
C ASN A 11 5.08 11.47 10.86
N LEU A 12 4.26 11.82 9.87
CA LEU A 12 4.40 11.35 8.50
C LEU A 12 5.59 12.03 7.81
N ALA A 13 5.80 13.32 8.07
CA ALA A 13 6.99 14.05 7.61
C ALA A 13 8.28 13.49 8.25
N TYR A 14 8.26 13.23 9.57
CA TYR A 14 9.37 12.59 10.28
C TYR A 14 9.70 11.21 9.70
N LEU A 15 8.69 10.35 9.49
CA LEU A 15 8.86 9.06 8.81
C LEU A 15 9.47 9.22 7.42
N GLY A 16 9.01 10.22 6.66
CA GLY A 16 9.57 10.54 5.34
C GLY A 16 11.06 10.82 5.39
N TRP A 17 11.52 11.61 6.36
CA TRP A 17 12.94 11.89 6.57
C TRP A 17 13.74 10.64 6.96
N VAL A 18 13.26 9.84 7.92
CA VAL A 18 13.97 8.61 8.35
C VAL A 18 14.07 7.58 7.22
N LEU A 19 13.04 7.48 6.37
CA LEU A 19 13.07 6.60 5.21
C LEU A 19 14.06 7.08 4.14
N GLN A 20 14.22 8.40 3.95
CA GLN A 20 15.25 8.96 3.06
C GLN A 20 16.65 8.61 3.53
N GLU A 21 16.94 8.76 4.82
CA GLU A 21 18.22 8.35 5.42
C GLU A 21 18.48 6.85 5.26
N SER A 22 17.41 6.05 5.13
CA SER A 22 17.46 4.61 4.88
C SER A 22 17.58 4.25 3.38
N GLY A 23 17.68 5.24 2.50
CA GLY A 23 17.90 5.06 1.06
C GLY A 23 16.64 4.96 0.20
N PHE A 24 15.45 5.22 0.76
CA PHE A 24 14.23 5.34 -0.04
C PHE A 24 14.12 6.74 -0.66
N GLU A 25 13.66 6.82 -1.90
CA GLU A 25 13.19 8.09 -2.45
C GLU A 25 11.76 8.32 -1.92
N THR A 26 11.51 9.50 -1.36
CA THR A 26 10.20 9.85 -0.80
C THR A 26 9.73 11.22 -1.27
N ALA A 27 8.41 11.37 -1.39
CA ALA A 27 7.74 12.62 -1.65
C ALA A 27 6.62 12.82 -0.63
N PHE A 28 6.74 13.86 0.19
CA PHE A 28 5.72 14.25 1.16
C PHE A 28 4.74 15.23 0.51
N ILE A 29 3.45 15.02 0.78
CA ILE A 29 2.35 15.87 0.32
C ILE A 29 1.64 16.39 1.56
N GLU A 30 1.72 17.70 1.77
CA GLU A 30 1.05 18.39 2.87
C GLU A 30 -0.47 18.27 2.79
N ALA A 31 -1.13 18.35 3.94
CA ALA A 31 -2.59 18.47 4.00
C ALA A 31 -3.04 19.75 3.26
N ASP A 32 -4.19 19.66 2.57
CA ASP A 32 -4.79 20.76 1.81
C ASP A 32 -3.93 21.28 0.63
N ALA A 33 -2.83 20.59 0.28
CA ALA A 33 -2.07 20.86 -0.94
C ALA A 33 -2.94 20.70 -2.21
N HIS A 34 -3.97 19.84 -2.12
CA HIS A 34 -5.03 19.70 -3.12
C HIS A 34 -6.41 19.84 -2.45
N PRO A 35 -7.39 20.51 -3.09
CA PRO A 35 -8.73 20.71 -2.51
C PRO A 35 -9.44 19.41 -2.12
N GLU A 36 -9.18 18.32 -2.85
CA GLU A 36 -9.72 16.98 -2.60
C GLU A 36 -8.92 16.16 -1.58
N GLN A 37 -7.81 16.69 -1.04
CA GLN A 37 -6.90 16.00 -0.13
C GLN A 37 -6.65 16.80 1.17
N PRO A 38 -7.60 16.79 2.11
CA PRO A 38 -7.49 17.51 3.39
C PRO A 38 -6.63 16.80 4.44
N TYR A 39 -5.67 15.97 4.01
CA TYR A 39 -4.82 15.17 4.88
C TYR A 39 -3.45 14.93 4.23
N GLU A 40 -2.46 14.62 5.05
CA GLU A 40 -1.09 14.39 4.60
C GLU A 40 -0.93 13.03 3.92
N GLN A 41 0.03 12.94 3.00
CA GLN A 41 0.44 11.69 2.37
C GLN A 41 1.96 11.64 2.23
N LEU A 42 2.50 10.43 2.31
CA LEU A 42 3.89 10.16 1.98
C LEU A 42 3.95 9.12 0.88
N LEU A 43 4.57 9.47 -0.24
CA LEU A 43 4.86 8.55 -1.33
C LEU A 43 6.28 8.03 -1.16
N VAL A 44 6.45 6.71 -1.21
CA VAL A 44 7.75 6.06 -1.05
C VAL A 44 8.03 5.16 -2.25
N HIS A 45 9.13 5.41 -2.96
CA HIS A 45 9.58 4.55 -4.05
C HIS A 45 10.45 3.43 -3.49
N SER A 46 9.98 2.19 -3.62
CA SER A 46 10.63 1.03 -3.01
C SER A 46 11.54 0.28 -4.01
N ARG A 47 11.03 -0.01 -5.21
CA ARG A 47 11.71 -0.80 -6.25
C ARG A 47 11.22 -0.37 -7.64
N GLN A 48 11.86 -0.87 -8.68
CA GLN A 48 11.35 -0.76 -10.05
C GLN A 48 10.72 -2.08 -10.51
N ASP A 49 9.70 -1.98 -11.36
CA ASP A 49 9.15 -3.11 -12.08
C ASP A 49 10.04 -3.54 -13.27
N LYS A 50 9.58 -4.52 -14.05
CA LYS A 50 10.35 -5.02 -15.21
C LYS A 50 10.47 -4.00 -16.34
N GLN A 51 9.66 -2.95 -16.31
CA GLN A 51 9.61 -1.86 -17.26
C GLN A 51 10.42 -0.64 -16.77
N GLY A 52 11.05 -0.74 -15.58
CA GLY A 52 11.81 0.34 -14.98
C GLY A 52 10.94 1.38 -14.26
N GLN A 53 9.63 1.15 -14.12
CA GLN A 53 8.73 2.07 -13.42
C GLN A 53 8.81 1.86 -11.91
N PRO A 54 8.83 2.93 -11.10
CA PRO A 54 8.87 2.79 -9.66
C PRO A 54 7.56 2.19 -9.12
N VAL A 55 7.71 1.28 -8.17
CA VAL A 55 6.64 0.82 -7.29
C VAL A 55 6.53 1.82 -6.15
N THR A 56 5.49 2.64 -6.22
CA THR A 56 5.19 3.66 -5.22
C THR A 56 4.24 3.11 -4.18
N VAL A 57 4.66 3.14 -2.92
CA VAL A 57 3.82 2.86 -1.75
C VAL A 57 3.36 4.20 -1.18
N ARG A 58 2.05 4.40 -1.10
CA ARG A 58 1.44 5.56 -0.42
C ARG A 58 1.20 5.22 1.05
N LEU A 59 1.69 6.08 1.92
CA LEU A 59 1.50 6.05 3.36
C LEU A 59 0.60 7.20 3.80
N LEU A 60 -0.33 6.92 4.72
CA LEU A 60 -1.14 7.91 5.41
C LEU A 60 -1.64 7.34 6.74
N PHE A 61 -1.96 8.19 7.72
CA PHE A 61 -2.67 7.76 8.91
C PHE A 61 -4.18 7.75 8.66
N ALA A 62 -4.84 6.64 8.99
CA ALA A 62 -6.29 6.50 8.78
C ALA A 62 -7.07 7.53 9.62
N GLU A 63 -6.52 7.88 10.77
CA GLU A 63 -7.05 8.89 11.67
C GLU A 63 -7.12 10.26 11.00
N ASP A 64 -6.15 10.63 10.15
CA ASP A 64 -6.17 11.94 9.47
C ASP A 64 -7.31 12.03 8.46
N VAL A 65 -7.59 10.91 7.77
CA VAL A 65 -8.76 10.81 6.89
C VAL A 65 -10.05 10.91 7.70
N LEU A 66 -10.14 10.22 8.83
CA LEU A 66 -11.29 10.31 9.72
C LEU A 66 -11.46 11.73 10.27
N ARG A 67 -10.39 12.39 10.76
CA ARG A 67 -10.43 13.79 11.21
C ARG A 67 -10.95 14.71 10.13
N ALA A 68 -10.48 14.55 8.89
CA ALA A 68 -10.96 15.36 7.78
C ALA A 68 -12.47 15.19 7.54
N ILE A 69 -12.98 13.96 7.56
CA ILE A 69 -14.42 13.67 7.39
C ILE A 69 -15.24 14.22 8.57
N TYR A 70 -14.79 14.00 9.81
CA TYR A 70 -15.52 14.42 11.02
C TYR A 70 -15.51 15.94 11.21
N ARG A 71 -14.42 16.63 10.86
CA ARG A 71 -14.36 18.11 10.84
C ARG A 71 -15.42 18.71 9.93
N GLN A 72 -15.67 18.11 8.75
CA GLN A 72 -16.73 18.55 7.85
C GLN A 72 -18.13 18.40 8.48
N ALA A 73 -18.31 17.44 9.39
CA ALA A 73 -19.53 17.23 10.15
C ALA A 73 -19.59 18.04 11.46
N GLY A 74 -18.57 18.85 11.78
CA GLY A 74 -18.48 19.60 13.03
C GLY A 74 -18.28 18.72 14.27
N GLN A 75 -17.70 17.54 14.10
CA GLN A 75 -17.47 16.56 15.16
C GLN A 75 -15.97 16.34 15.40
N ASP A 76 -15.60 16.05 16.64
CA ASP A 76 -14.25 15.60 17.00
C ASP A 76 -14.22 14.07 17.13
N ILE A 77 -13.08 13.48 16.78
CA ILE A 77 -12.84 12.05 17.04
C ILE A 77 -12.18 11.86 18.42
N PRO A 78 -12.53 10.78 19.15
CA PRO A 78 -11.86 10.43 20.41
C PRO A 78 -10.35 10.29 20.23
N GLU A 79 -9.58 10.69 21.25
CA GLU A 79 -8.15 10.41 21.29
C GLU A 79 -7.89 8.90 21.27
N SER A 80 -6.91 8.46 20.48
CA SER A 80 -6.47 7.07 20.38
C SER A 80 -5.02 6.97 20.79
N HIS A 81 -4.65 5.90 21.50
CA HIS A 81 -3.27 5.64 21.90
C HIS A 81 -2.43 4.97 20.80
N SER A 82 -3.06 4.51 19.71
CA SER A 82 -2.38 3.96 18.55
C SER A 82 -2.91 4.61 17.27
N ALA A 83 -2.00 4.86 16.32
CA ALA A 83 -2.34 5.35 15.00
C ALA A 83 -2.27 4.23 13.96
N MET A 84 -3.18 4.22 13.01
CA MET A 84 -3.29 3.21 11.97
C MET A 84 -2.63 3.71 10.70
N LEU A 85 -1.36 3.36 10.52
CA LEU A 85 -0.60 3.69 9.31
C LEU A 85 -1.03 2.75 8.17
N GLN A 86 -1.64 3.32 7.14
CA GLN A 86 -2.08 2.60 5.94
C GLN A 86 -1.02 2.68 4.85
N PHE A 87 -0.73 1.55 4.23
CA PHE A 87 0.15 1.39 3.09
C PHE A 87 -0.68 0.98 1.89
N THR A 88 -0.61 1.72 0.79
CA THR A 88 -1.37 1.41 -0.43
C THR A 88 -0.48 1.45 -1.66
N ILE A 89 -0.49 0.39 -2.45
CA ILE A 89 0.08 0.36 -3.80
C ILE A 89 -1.08 0.30 -4.80
N TRP A 90 -1.16 1.30 -5.66
CA TRP A 90 -2.09 1.30 -6.79
C TRP A 90 -1.43 0.65 -8.00
N LEU A 91 -2.19 -0.12 -8.77
CA LEU A 91 -1.73 -0.68 -10.04
C LEU A 91 -2.38 0.12 -11.18
N PRO A 92 -1.77 1.25 -11.63
CA PRO A 92 -2.42 2.19 -12.55
C PRO A 92 -2.79 1.56 -13.90
N GLU A 93 -1.96 0.65 -14.39
CA GLU A 93 -2.20 -0.19 -15.59
C GLU A 93 -3.47 -1.06 -15.49
N LEU A 94 -3.98 -1.24 -14.27
CA LEU A 94 -5.15 -2.04 -13.91
C LEU A 94 -6.26 -1.19 -13.28
N ARG A 95 -6.21 0.14 -13.48
CA ARG A 95 -7.25 1.05 -13.01
C ARG A 95 -8.61 0.71 -13.64
N GLN A 96 -8.60 0.38 -14.92
CA GLN A 96 -9.77 -0.13 -15.63
C GLN A 96 -9.60 -1.64 -15.83
N PHE A 97 -10.47 -2.42 -15.20
CA PHE A 97 -10.50 -3.87 -15.37
C PHE A 97 -11.71 -4.28 -16.23
N PRO A 98 -11.57 -5.22 -17.18
CA PRO A 98 -12.68 -5.64 -18.03
C PRO A 98 -13.86 -6.19 -17.21
N ALA A 99 -15.04 -5.58 -17.37
CA ALA A 99 -16.23 -5.88 -16.57
C ALA A 99 -16.69 -7.34 -16.73
N GLU A 100 -16.53 -7.90 -17.92
CA GLU A 100 -16.86 -9.29 -18.25
C GLU A 100 -15.97 -10.31 -17.52
N ARG A 101 -14.82 -9.89 -16.97
CA ARG A 101 -13.86 -10.74 -16.25
C ARG A 101 -13.88 -10.52 -14.74
N MET A 102 -14.83 -9.77 -14.20
CA MET A 102 -14.88 -9.46 -12.76
C MET A 102 -14.97 -10.70 -11.88
N ALA A 103 -15.79 -11.69 -12.27
CA ALA A 103 -15.90 -12.95 -11.51
C ALA A 103 -14.59 -13.76 -11.51
N GLU A 104 -13.78 -13.64 -12.57
CA GLU A 104 -12.45 -14.24 -12.62
C GLU A 104 -11.44 -13.46 -11.78
N LEU A 105 -11.56 -12.13 -11.76
CA LEU A 105 -10.74 -11.27 -10.93
C LEU A 105 -10.94 -11.61 -9.45
N ASP A 106 -12.18 -11.70 -8.97
CA ASP A 106 -12.47 -12.02 -7.57
C ASP A 106 -11.83 -13.34 -7.14
N GLN A 107 -11.90 -14.36 -7.99
CA GLN A 107 -11.25 -15.65 -7.75
C GLN A 107 -9.73 -15.53 -7.70
N LEU A 108 -9.13 -14.76 -8.62
CA LEU A 108 -7.71 -14.52 -8.62
C LEU A 108 -7.28 -13.75 -7.36
N LEU A 109 -7.95 -12.65 -7.00
CA LEU A 109 -7.65 -11.86 -5.81
C LEU A 109 -7.71 -12.72 -4.54
N ASN A 110 -8.73 -13.58 -4.40
CA ASN A 110 -8.82 -14.52 -3.30
C ASN A 110 -7.62 -15.48 -3.26
N ALA A 111 -7.21 -16.03 -4.40
CA ALA A 111 -6.04 -16.90 -4.47
C ALA A 111 -4.74 -16.16 -4.14
N LEU A 112 -4.57 -14.92 -4.60
CA LEU A 112 -3.41 -14.09 -4.27
C LEU A 112 -3.36 -13.78 -2.77
N ASN A 113 -4.50 -13.42 -2.18
CA ASN A 113 -4.60 -13.08 -0.76
C ASN A 113 -4.31 -14.28 0.17
N GLN A 114 -4.52 -15.51 -0.31
CA GLN A 114 -4.10 -16.72 0.41
C GLN A 114 -2.57 -16.95 0.37
N GLN A 115 -1.85 -16.28 -0.54
CA GLN A 115 -0.41 -16.42 -0.73
C GLN A 115 0.39 -15.24 -0.17
N THR A 116 -0.27 -14.13 0.16
CA THR A 116 0.38 -12.95 0.77
C THR A 116 0.48 -13.12 2.28
N SER A 117 1.68 -12.87 2.83
CA SER A 117 1.91 -12.90 4.29
C SER A 117 1.40 -11.66 5.03
N TYR A 118 1.22 -10.55 4.31
CA TYR A 118 0.66 -9.30 4.81
C TYR A 118 0.02 -8.54 3.66
N GLY A 119 -0.99 -7.75 4.00
CA GLY A 119 -1.76 -6.96 3.05
C GLY A 119 -2.85 -7.76 2.33
N VAL A 120 -3.64 -7.06 1.54
CA VAL A 120 -4.76 -7.59 0.77
C VAL A 120 -4.82 -6.89 -0.58
N PHE A 121 -4.93 -7.67 -1.64
CA PHE A 121 -5.33 -7.17 -2.95
C PHE A 121 -6.85 -7.01 -2.97
N ALA A 122 -7.30 -5.85 -3.43
CA ALA A 122 -8.70 -5.53 -3.57
C ALA A 122 -8.93 -4.75 -4.87
N PHE A 123 -10.19 -4.75 -5.32
CA PHE A 123 -10.66 -3.95 -6.43
C PHE A 123 -11.74 -3.00 -5.93
N ASN A 124 -11.69 -1.75 -6.36
CA ASN A 124 -12.82 -0.85 -6.30
C ASN A 124 -13.00 -0.16 -7.66
N SER A 125 -14.20 0.35 -7.94
CA SER A 125 -14.53 0.93 -9.25
C SER A 125 -13.92 2.31 -9.51
N LEU A 126 -13.50 3.04 -8.48
CA LEU A 126 -12.95 4.40 -8.59
C LEU A 126 -11.45 4.38 -8.93
N ASP A 127 -10.74 3.49 -8.26
CA ASP A 127 -9.30 3.46 -8.21
C ASP A 127 -8.70 2.18 -8.82
N GLY A 128 -9.54 1.17 -9.07
CA GLY A 128 -9.15 -0.11 -9.64
C GLY A 128 -8.49 -1.05 -8.63
N ILE A 129 -7.53 -1.85 -9.13
CA ILE A 129 -6.83 -2.84 -8.31
C ILE A 129 -5.76 -2.16 -7.45
N HIS A 130 -5.77 -2.48 -6.15
CA HIS A 130 -4.77 -2.02 -5.20
C HIS A 130 -4.34 -3.13 -4.25
N PHE A 131 -3.15 -2.95 -3.67
CA PHE A 131 -2.63 -3.77 -2.60
C PHE A 131 -2.46 -2.92 -1.35
N ARG A 132 -3.15 -3.29 -0.26
CA ARG A 132 -3.21 -2.48 0.95
C ARG A 132 -2.83 -3.28 2.19
N HIS A 133 -2.09 -2.65 3.09
CA HIS A 133 -1.84 -3.16 4.44
C HIS A 133 -2.02 -2.03 5.46
N THR A 134 -2.37 -2.38 6.68
CA THR A 134 -2.50 -1.42 7.77
C THR A 134 -1.71 -1.92 8.96
N LEU A 135 -0.88 -1.06 9.52
CA LEU A 135 -0.08 -1.33 10.71
C LEU A 135 -0.50 -0.38 11.82
N ALA A 136 -0.80 -0.93 13.00
CA ALA A 136 -0.93 -0.11 14.19
C ALA A 136 0.47 0.29 14.67
N VAL A 137 0.72 1.59 14.78
CA VAL A 137 1.99 2.14 15.25
C VAL A 137 1.76 3.06 16.46
N PRO A 138 2.74 3.18 17.37
CA PRO A 138 2.73 4.24 18.38
C PRO A 138 2.66 5.60 17.69
N GLN A 139 1.83 6.50 18.21
CA GLN A 139 1.66 7.81 17.60
C GLN A 139 2.93 8.67 17.71
N GLU A 140 3.69 8.56 18.79
CA GLU A 140 4.84 9.46 19.04
C GLU A 140 6.16 8.95 18.47
N ASP A 141 6.30 7.64 18.24
CA ASP A 141 7.56 7.03 17.81
C ASP A 141 7.29 5.77 16.96
N PRO A 142 6.88 5.94 15.69
CA PRO A 142 6.69 4.82 14.78
C PRO A 142 8.04 4.18 14.44
N ASP A 143 8.15 2.85 14.57
CA ASP A 143 9.37 2.11 14.24
C ASP A 143 9.63 2.15 12.72
N ALA A 144 10.54 3.02 12.30
CA ALA A 144 10.88 3.22 10.90
C ALA A 144 11.48 1.97 10.23
N ARG A 145 12.14 1.08 10.98
CA ARG A 145 12.67 -0.17 10.42
C ARG A 145 11.54 -1.11 10.05
N LEU A 146 10.57 -1.27 10.96
CA LEU A 146 9.36 -2.04 10.67
C LEU A 146 8.57 -1.45 9.50
N VAL A 147 8.43 -0.12 9.44
CA VAL A 147 7.80 0.57 8.29
C VAL A 147 8.54 0.28 6.98
N ALA A 148 9.87 0.34 6.97
CA ALA A 148 10.70 0.03 5.79
C ALA A 148 10.58 -1.44 5.36
N GLU A 149 10.52 -2.37 6.31
CA GLU A 149 10.30 -3.81 6.05
C GLU A 149 8.94 -4.05 5.40
N VAL A 150 7.88 -3.42 5.92
CA VAL A 150 6.53 -3.49 5.35
C VAL A 150 6.53 -2.91 3.92
N ILE A 151 7.13 -1.74 3.68
CA ILE A 151 7.24 -1.13 2.35
C ILE A 151 7.94 -2.07 1.35
N SER A 152 9.07 -2.63 1.76
CA SER A 152 9.86 -3.56 0.93
C SER A 152 9.09 -4.82 0.62
N GLY A 153 8.40 -5.35 1.63
CA GLY A 153 7.57 -6.52 1.52
C GLY A 153 6.38 -6.34 0.58
N LEU A 154 5.66 -5.23 0.73
CA LEU A 154 4.50 -4.93 -0.11
C LEU A 154 4.92 -4.78 -1.58
N ALA A 155 6.02 -4.06 -1.82
CA ALA A 155 6.56 -3.89 -3.17
C ALA A 155 7.01 -5.22 -3.78
N PHE A 156 7.60 -6.12 -2.99
CA PHE A 156 7.96 -7.46 -3.47
C PHE A 156 6.72 -8.26 -3.89
N GLN A 157 5.68 -8.29 -3.05
CA GLN A 157 4.44 -9.03 -3.33
C GLN A 157 3.68 -8.43 -4.52
N SER A 158 3.62 -7.09 -4.63
CA SER A 158 2.99 -6.43 -5.77
C SER A 158 3.70 -6.80 -7.07
N LEU A 159 5.04 -6.72 -7.12
CA LEU A 159 5.83 -7.10 -8.29
C LEU A 159 5.70 -8.58 -8.64
N ARG A 160 5.62 -9.44 -7.63
CA ARG A 160 5.43 -10.89 -7.81
C ARG A 160 4.10 -11.19 -8.50
N PHE A 161 3.01 -10.56 -8.05
CA PHE A 161 1.66 -10.94 -8.47
C PHE A 161 1.05 -10.06 -9.57
N GLN A 162 1.54 -8.84 -9.77
CA GLN A 162 1.08 -7.93 -10.82
C GLN A 162 1.06 -8.56 -12.22
N PRO A 163 2.05 -9.38 -12.66
CA PRO A 163 2.01 -10.03 -13.97
C PRO A 163 0.80 -10.96 -14.15
N HIS A 164 0.32 -11.59 -13.08
CA HIS A 164 -0.86 -12.47 -13.12
C HIS A 164 -2.15 -11.66 -13.31
N LEU A 165 -2.26 -10.53 -12.60
CA LEU A 165 -3.38 -9.61 -12.75
C LEU A 165 -3.40 -8.99 -14.15
N GLN A 166 -2.24 -8.62 -14.70
CA GLN A 166 -2.11 -8.13 -16.07
C GLN A 166 -2.46 -9.18 -17.12
N ALA A 167 -2.03 -10.43 -16.94
CA ALA A 167 -2.37 -11.52 -17.85
C ALA A 167 -3.88 -11.78 -17.88
N LEU A 168 -4.55 -11.66 -16.73
CA LEU A 168 -6.00 -11.72 -16.63
C LEU A 168 -6.66 -10.48 -17.27
N ALA A 169 -6.22 -9.27 -16.97
CA ALA A 169 -6.81 -8.07 -17.59
C ALA A 169 -6.71 -8.10 -19.12
N LYS A 170 -5.60 -8.59 -19.68
CA LYS A 170 -5.31 -8.57 -21.12
C LYS A 170 -5.83 -9.79 -21.90
N GLY A 171 -6.55 -10.73 -21.26
CA GLY A 171 -7.00 -11.94 -21.97
C GLY A 171 -5.89 -12.91 -22.35
N GLN A 172 -4.67 -12.73 -21.83
CA GLN A 172 -3.48 -13.46 -22.28
C GLN A 172 -3.42 -14.91 -21.79
N ALA A 173 -4.11 -15.22 -20.68
CA ALA A 173 -4.20 -16.57 -20.16
C ALA A 173 -5.58 -16.83 -19.52
N PRO A 174 -6.09 -18.09 -19.59
CA PRO A 174 -7.24 -18.51 -18.81
C PRO A 174 -6.95 -18.45 -17.31
N LEU A 175 -7.96 -18.12 -16.50
CA LEU A 175 -7.84 -18.08 -15.03
C LEU A 175 -7.24 -19.37 -14.45
N ALA A 176 -7.69 -20.55 -14.91
CA ALA A 176 -7.19 -21.84 -14.43
C ALA A 176 -5.67 -22.00 -14.60
N THR A 177 -5.10 -21.49 -15.70
CA THR A 177 -3.66 -21.50 -15.93
C THR A 177 -2.92 -20.54 -15.00
N ILE A 178 -3.51 -19.37 -14.73
CA ILE A 178 -2.95 -18.38 -13.81
C ILE A 178 -2.95 -18.93 -12.38
N LEU A 179 -4.07 -19.47 -11.91
CA LEU A 179 -4.20 -20.03 -10.56
C LEU A 179 -3.21 -21.16 -10.30
N LYS A 180 -3.00 -22.06 -11.27
CA LYS A 180 -2.00 -23.13 -11.16
C LYS A 180 -0.59 -22.57 -10.95
N LYS A 181 -0.22 -21.48 -11.64
CA LYS A 181 1.08 -20.83 -11.48
C LYS A 181 1.22 -20.22 -10.08
N VAL A 182 0.22 -19.47 -9.64
CA VAL A 182 0.19 -18.85 -8.29
C VAL A 182 0.37 -19.91 -7.21
N GLN A 183 -0.35 -21.02 -7.30
CA GLN A 183 -0.25 -22.13 -6.34
C GLN A 183 1.11 -22.85 -6.38
N SER A 184 1.70 -23.04 -7.56
CA SER A 184 3.02 -23.69 -7.67
C SER A 184 4.16 -22.86 -7.05
N GLN A 185 4.07 -21.53 -7.13
CA GLN A 185 5.07 -20.64 -6.53
C GLN A 185 5.00 -20.59 -4.99
N ALA A 186 3.93 -21.12 -4.39
CA ALA A 186 3.81 -21.29 -2.94
C ALA A 186 4.77 -22.37 -2.40
N GLY A 187 4.99 -23.43 -3.19
CA GLY A 187 5.80 -24.59 -2.80
C GLY A 187 7.30 -24.31 -2.75
N ASP A 188 7.80 -23.42 -3.62
CA ASP A 188 9.24 -23.14 -3.73
C ASP A 188 9.76 -22.20 -2.62
N SER A 189 8.88 -21.45 -1.95
CA SER A 189 9.27 -20.52 -0.88
C SER A 189 9.60 -21.21 0.45
N HIS A 190 9.29 -22.52 0.59
CA HIS A 190 9.61 -23.31 1.78
C HIS A 190 10.91 -24.13 1.66
N ALA A 191 11.57 -24.12 0.49
CA ALA A 191 12.78 -24.92 0.25
C ALA A 191 14.10 -24.18 0.49
N HIS A 192 14.06 -22.90 0.89
CA HIS A 192 15.25 -22.05 1.04
C HIS A 192 15.35 -21.32 2.40
N HIS A 193 14.72 -21.85 3.44
CA HIS A 193 15.00 -21.47 4.83
C HIS A 193 15.73 -22.60 5.55
#